data_AF-A0A517KMH5-F1
#
_entry.id   AF-A0A517KMH5-F1
#
_cell.length_a   1.000
_cell.length_b   1.000
_cell.length_c   1.000
_cell.angle_alpha   90.00
_cell.angle_beta   90.00
_cell.angle_gamma   90.00
#
_symmetry.space_group_name_H-M   'P 1'
#
loop_
_entity.id
_entity.type
_entity.pdbx_description
1 polymer ?
#
loop_
_entity_poly.entity_id
_entity_poly.type
_entity_poly.pdbx_seq_one_letter_code
_entity_poly.pdbx_strand_id
1 'polypeptide(L)'
;MNSVIVKDEDLLFYDIEVFKHNAFVVFKDINKNEVGLFHNDFNGIAELIKNKILVGYNNHFYDDKILSNMLNGYTPEYIKKINDEIINGQKHAYINKLLPRTLDVFQQIDVSKPSLKRVEGNAGKMILESSVDFTIDRALTPKELQEAIDYCRYDVDTTIEIYKRRKNSYFMPKWSLVNRLGNPNADKWNTTTISANVLTHKPLPKWSSIRLHKDVNKQKHEKNIEMLNLVPEKVQELWLNQSKGAVTIEDFDCNIEFGFGGLHGVHKKKNNVKNVKLLDVTSMYPSILININDLETATKTYADILQERKKVKHKDKTLSDALKLVLNSVYGNLNNQYSLLYDPNKQKSVCFYGQIALFDLCKRLSKSCEIININTDGVAFITDSDEYKDVWKAWEKDFNLTLEEDEFTHFIQKDVNNYVAIEPSGKVKTKGGDVNNYHEDNWFKANTARIIDIAITDYLLFKKDPKQTLIENLDNPILYQYILQASRKFAGTFDQHDKEYQRINRIFPAKKESVTLVKRRLDGGVTKFPNTPQNMWVFNDDLENLDIEDFKNNIDLNHYLEIIIDKLTKGWNAWSS
;
A
#
# COMPACT_ATOMS: atom_id res chain seq x y z
N MET A 1 6.92 24.58 -23.30
CA MET A 1 6.72 24.12 -21.91
C MET A 1 7.85 23.16 -21.59
N ASN A 2 8.67 23.46 -20.58
CA ASN A 2 9.75 22.55 -20.19
C ASN A 2 9.13 21.31 -19.56
N SER A 3 9.25 20.17 -20.22
CA SER A 3 8.95 18.87 -19.62
C SER A 3 9.74 18.72 -18.32
N VAL A 4 9.09 18.17 -17.30
CA VAL A 4 9.72 17.73 -16.05
C VAL A 4 10.66 16.57 -16.37
N ILE A 5 11.84 16.89 -16.89
CA ILE A 5 12.94 15.95 -17.09
C ILE A 5 13.79 16.04 -15.83
N VAL A 6 13.88 14.91 -15.13
CA VAL A 6 14.77 14.75 -13.99
C VAL A 6 15.90 13.84 -14.45
N LYS A 7 17.11 14.38 -14.48
CA LYS A 7 18.31 13.60 -14.78
C LYS A 7 18.93 13.12 -13.47
N ASP A 8 19.46 11.91 -13.48
CA ASP A 8 20.05 11.31 -12.28
C ASP A 8 21.28 12.08 -11.79
N GLU A 9 22.04 12.71 -12.70
CA GLU A 9 23.21 13.56 -12.38
C GLU A 9 22.86 14.88 -11.64
N ASP A 10 21.58 15.28 -11.69
CA ASP A 10 21.08 16.48 -11.02
C ASP A 10 20.53 16.18 -9.62
N LEU A 11 20.46 14.90 -9.23
CA LEU A 11 19.91 14.49 -7.95
C LEU A 11 20.95 14.54 -6.84
N LEU A 12 20.59 15.16 -5.72
CA LEU A 12 21.29 15.01 -4.45
C LEU A 12 20.34 14.43 -3.42
N PHE A 13 20.82 13.45 -2.66
CA PHE A 13 20.08 12.77 -1.61
C PHE A 13 20.56 13.28 -0.27
N TYR A 14 19.65 13.50 0.66
CA TYR A 14 20.02 14.10 1.93
C TYR A 14 19.13 13.67 3.07
N ASP A 15 19.67 13.83 4.27
CA ASP A 15 19.06 13.58 5.56
C ASP A 15 19.68 14.54 6.60
N ILE A 16 18.94 14.86 7.66
CA ILE A 16 19.30 15.91 8.62
C ILE A 16 19.10 15.44 10.07
N GLU A 17 20.15 15.62 10.87
CA GLU A 17 20.08 15.39 12.31
C GLU A 17 20.21 16.68 13.11
N VAL A 18 19.40 16.78 14.18
CA VAL A 18 19.30 17.97 15.03
C VAL A 18 19.32 17.58 16.51
N PHE A 19 20.43 17.90 17.17
CA PHE A 19 20.63 17.86 18.62
C PHE A 19 20.72 19.29 19.17
N LYS A 20 20.76 19.44 20.50
CA LYS A 20 20.74 20.77 21.14
C LYS A 20 21.84 21.72 20.67
N HIS A 21 23.07 21.23 20.55
CA HIS A 21 24.25 22.01 20.17
C HIS A 21 24.93 21.49 18.89
N ASN A 22 24.31 20.52 18.22
CA ASN A 22 24.84 19.91 17.01
C ASN A 22 23.70 19.79 16.01
N ALA A 23 23.87 20.37 14.82
CA ALA A 23 22.98 20.11 13.70
C ALA A 23 23.84 19.88 12.46
N PHE A 24 23.51 18.84 11.69
CA PHE A 24 24.25 18.51 10.49
C PHE A 24 23.37 17.91 9.40
N VAL A 25 23.83 18.03 8.17
CA VAL A 25 23.19 17.50 6.98
C VAL A 25 24.23 16.77 6.13
N VAL A 26 23.87 15.57 5.67
CA VAL A 26 24.67 14.78 4.74
C VAL A 26 24.05 14.87 3.35
N PHE A 27 24.86 15.09 2.33
CA PHE A 27 24.47 15.05 0.92
C PHE A 27 25.26 13.97 0.19
N LYS A 28 24.57 13.10 -0.55
CA LYS A 28 25.15 12.10 -1.44
C LYS A 28 24.61 12.21 -2.86
N ASP A 29 25.40 11.77 -3.83
CA ASP A 29 24.91 11.56 -5.20
C ASP A 29 24.15 10.22 -5.33
N ILE A 30 23.60 9.94 -6.51
CA ILE A 30 22.87 8.68 -6.78
C ILE A 30 23.75 7.42 -6.66
N ASN A 31 25.07 7.56 -6.71
CA ASN A 31 26.05 6.49 -6.59
C ASN A 31 26.54 6.31 -5.14
N LYS A 32 25.90 6.99 -4.17
CA LYS A 32 26.24 6.97 -2.74
C LYS A 32 27.56 7.67 -2.40
N ASN A 33 28.13 8.45 -3.31
CA ASN A 33 29.31 9.25 -2.99
C ASN A 33 28.89 10.45 -2.14
N GLU A 34 29.54 10.67 -1.00
CA GLU A 34 29.37 11.87 -0.20
C GLU A 34 29.89 13.09 -0.96
N VAL A 35 29.02 14.07 -1.18
CA VAL A 35 29.34 15.31 -1.88
C VAL A 35 29.27 16.54 -0.97
N GLY A 36 28.77 16.35 0.26
CA GLY A 36 28.75 17.40 1.27
C GLY A 36 28.35 16.88 2.65
N LEU A 37 29.05 17.36 3.67
CA LEU A 37 28.71 17.22 5.08
C LEU A 37 28.88 18.59 5.72
N PHE A 38 27.81 19.15 6.27
CA PHE A 38 27.83 20.44 6.95
C PHE A 38 27.42 20.24 8.40
N HIS A 39 28.27 20.65 9.35
CA HIS A 39 28.03 20.49 10.78
C HIS A 39 28.27 21.82 11.48
N ASN A 40 27.21 22.38 12.08
CA ASN A 40 27.17 23.66 12.80
C ASN A 40 27.59 24.92 12.02
N ASP A 41 28.27 24.78 10.89
CA ASP A 41 28.51 25.78 9.87
C ASP A 41 27.83 25.34 8.57
N PHE A 42 26.83 26.13 8.16
CA PHE A 42 25.97 25.83 7.00
C PHE A 42 26.36 26.68 5.78
N ASN A 43 27.47 27.42 5.85
CA ASN A 43 28.00 28.14 4.72
C ASN A 43 28.38 27.18 3.59
N GLY A 44 27.98 27.50 2.36
CA GLY A 44 28.25 26.67 1.18
C GLY A 44 27.14 25.70 0.78
N ILE A 45 26.18 25.39 1.66
CA ILE A 45 25.00 24.56 1.29
C ILE A 45 24.30 25.13 0.06
N ALA A 46 24.07 26.44 0.04
CA ALA A 46 23.36 27.11 -1.05
C ALA A 46 24.06 26.95 -2.41
N GLU A 47 25.40 26.88 -2.44
CA GLU A 47 26.13 26.66 -3.69
C GLU A 47 26.13 25.18 -4.07
N LEU A 48 26.22 24.25 -3.11
CA LEU A 48 26.16 22.81 -3.37
C LEU A 48 24.83 22.39 -4.01
N ILE A 49 23.70 22.90 -3.47
CA ILE A 49 22.36 22.48 -3.91
C ILE A 49 21.85 23.27 -5.13
N LYS A 50 22.60 24.27 -5.59
CA LYS A 50 22.21 25.13 -6.70
C LYS A 50 22.05 24.32 -7.98
N ASN A 51 20.94 24.52 -8.69
CA ASN A 51 20.57 23.77 -9.89
C ASN A 51 20.44 22.26 -9.69
N LYS A 52 20.34 21.78 -8.44
CA LYS A 52 20.10 20.36 -8.11
C LYS A 52 18.63 20.12 -7.79
N ILE A 53 18.26 18.84 -7.73
CA ILE A 53 16.98 18.38 -7.21
C ILE A 53 17.29 17.56 -5.97
N LEU A 54 16.75 17.97 -4.83
CA LEU A 54 16.99 17.29 -3.57
C LEU A 54 16.00 16.15 -3.37
N VAL A 55 16.46 15.03 -2.83
CA VAL A 55 15.64 13.84 -2.58
C VAL A 55 15.83 13.39 -1.13
N GLY A 56 14.74 13.31 -0.38
CA GLY A 56 14.77 12.86 1.01
C GLY A 56 13.66 11.88 1.34
N TYR A 57 13.66 11.37 2.57
CA TYR A 57 12.61 10.51 3.09
C TYR A 57 11.71 11.29 4.04
N ASN A 58 10.47 11.57 3.65
CA ASN A 58 9.52 12.40 4.41
C ASN A 58 9.99 13.87 4.57
N ASN A 59 10.88 14.32 3.68
CA ASN A 59 11.50 15.64 3.72
C ASN A 59 10.52 16.79 3.55
N HIS A 60 9.45 16.61 2.76
CA HIS A 60 8.43 17.66 2.61
C HIS A 60 7.77 18.03 3.95
N PHE A 61 7.68 17.07 4.88
CA PHE A 61 7.10 17.31 6.20
C PHE A 61 8.12 17.86 7.21
N TYR A 62 9.39 17.49 7.08
CA TYR A 62 10.42 17.77 8.08
C TYR A 62 11.67 18.44 7.47
N ASP A 63 12.51 17.71 6.74
CA ASP A 63 13.86 18.15 6.35
C ASP A 63 13.87 19.41 5.48
N ASP A 64 12.92 19.59 4.55
CA ASP A 64 12.79 20.81 3.74
C ASP A 64 12.72 22.07 4.64
N LYS A 65 12.05 21.96 5.79
CA LYS A 65 11.87 23.06 6.74
C LYS A 65 13.14 23.28 7.55
N ILE A 66 13.81 22.23 8.00
CA ILE A 66 15.07 22.34 8.74
C ILE A 66 16.18 22.88 7.84
N LEU A 67 16.32 22.35 6.63
CA LEU A 67 17.29 22.83 5.63
C LEU A 67 17.06 24.31 5.29
N SER A 68 15.80 24.75 5.21
CA SER A 68 15.46 26.17 5.01
C SER A 68 16.01 27.08 6.13
N ASN A 69 16.07 26.59 7.36
CA ASN A 69 16.62 27.32 8.50
C ASN A 69 18.16 27.26 8.52
N MET A 70 18.77 26.13 8.13
CA MET A 70 20.22 26.04 7.90
C MET A 70 20.67 27.03 6.82
N LEU A 71 19.90 27.16 5.72
CA LEU A 71 20.14 28.13 4.64
C LEU A 71 20.03 29.60 5.08
N ASN A 72 19.38 29.89 6.21
CA ASN A 72 19.35 31.23 6.81
C ASN A 72 20.58 31.52 7.69
N GLY A 73 21.48 30.55 7.87
CA GLY A 73 22.63 30.66 8.76
C GLY A 73 22.26 30.68 10.24
N TYR A 74 21.13 30.07 10.61
CA TYR A 74 20.72 29.97 12.02
C TYR A 74 21.63 29.03 12.82
N THR A 75 21.80 29.35 14.11
CA THR A 75 22.61 28.51 15.01
C THR A 75 21.93 27.18 15.30
N PRO A 76 22.69 26.13 15.68
CA PRO A 76 22.14 24.83 16.05
C PRO A 76 21.04 24.90 17.11
N GLU A 77 21.18 25.75 18.13
CA GLU A 77 20.19 25.91 19.19
C GLU A 77 18.86 26.48 18.68
N TYR A 78 18.92 27.43 17.75
CA TYR A 78 17.73 27.99 17.14
C TYR A 78 17.06 26.98 16.19
N ILE A 79 17.85 26.22 15.45
CA ILE A 79 17.35 25.11 14.63
C ILE A 79 16.70 24.04 15.53
N LYS A 80 17.30 23.68 16.67
CA LYS A 80 16.73 22.74 17.63
C LYS A 80 15.36 23.18 18.14
N LYS A 81 15.21 24.47 18.45
CA LYS A 81 13.90 25.02 18.85
C LYS A 81 12.84 24.76 17.79
N ILE A 82 13.13 25.05 16.52
CA ILE A 82 12.20 24.83 15.41
C ILE A 82 11.95 23.34 15.19
N ASN A 83 12.99 22.50 15.28
CA ASN A 83 12.85 21.04 15.27
C ASN A 83 11.83 20.58 16.31
N ASP A 84 11.97 21.02 17.56
CA ASP A 84 11.10 20.60 18.66
C ASP A 84 9.66 21.08 18.45
N GLU A 85 9.46 22.27 17.89
CA GLU A 85 8.15 22.77 17.49
C GLU A 85 7.52 21.86 16.41
N ILE A 86 8.27 21.48 15.37
CA ILE A 86 7.80 20.56 14.30
C ILE A 86 7.48 19.16 14.85
N ILE A 87 8.35 18.60 15.69
CA ILE A 87 8.15 17.27 16.31
C ILE A 87 6.91 17.26 17.21
N ASN A 88 6.63 18.37 17.89
CA ASN A 88 5.41 18.57 18.68
C ASN A 88 4.16 18.90 17.83
N GLY A 89 4.27 18.87 16.51
CA GLY A 89 3.14 19.02 15.58
C GLY A 89 2.80 20.48 15.22
N GLN A 90 3.65 21.45 15.56
CA GLN A 90 3.45 22.83 15.13
C GLN A 90 3.67 22.94 13.61
N LYS A 91 2.84 23.77 12.96
CA LYS A 91 2.92 23.98 11.52
C LYS A 91 3.94 25.06 11.19
N HIS A 92 5.01 24.67 10.52
CA HIS A 92 5.97 25.58 9.91
C HIS A 92 5.80 25.56 8.39
N ALA A 93 5.35 26.67 7.81
CA ALA A 93 5.13 26.82 6.37
C ALA A 93 6.29 27.52 5.65
N TYR A 94 7.25 28.08 6.39
CA TYR A 94 8.39 28.78 5.82
C TYR A 94 9.29 27.81 5.05
N ILE A 95 9.62 28.18 3.81
CA ILE A 95 10.59 27.52 2.95
C ILE A 95 11.51 28.60 2.39
N ASN A 96 12.82 28.38 2.49
CA ASN A 96 13.81 29.32 1.97
C ASN A 96 13.78 29.33 0.43
N LYS A 97 13.85 30.52 -0.18
CA LYS A 97 13.86 30.69 -1.64
C LYS A 97 15.05 30.02 -2.35
N LEU A 98 16.13 29.74 -1.62
CA LEU A 98 17.31 29.04 -2.12
C LEU A 98 17.12 27.53 -2.14
N LEU A 99 16.12 26.99 -1.44
CA LEU A 99 15.79 25.57 -1.51
C LEU A 99 15.28 25.27 -2.92
N PRO A 100 15.97 24.39 -3.67
CA PRO A 100 15.55 24.07 -5.03
C PRO A 100 14.33 23.13 -5.00
N ARG A 101 14.02 22.55 -6.16
CA ARG A 101 13.00 21.51 -6.25
C ARG A 101 13.38 20.31 -5.37
N THR A 102 12.42 19.81 -4.61
CA THR A 102 12.56 18.64 -3.74
C THR A 102 11.63 17.50 -4.19
N LEU A 103 12.09 16.26 -4.01
CA LEU A 103 11.33 15.03 -4.18
C LEU A 103 11.33 14.27 -2.86
N ASP A 104 10.21 13.62 -2.57
CA ASP A 104 10.03 12.89 -1.33
C ASP A 104 9.72 11.43 -1.63
N VAL A 105 10.67 10.55 -1.27
CA VAL A 105 10.54 9.11 -1.49
C VAL A 105 9.59 8.44 -0.52
N PHE A 106 9.06 9.14 0.48
CA PHE A 106 8.02 8.64 1.39
C PHE A 106 6.60 8.87 0.84
N GLN A 107 6.42 9.84 -0.07
CA GLN A 107 5.10 10.15 -0.61
C GLN A 107 4.42 8.92 -1.21
N GLN A 108 3.25 8.57 -0.66
CA GLN A 108 2.40 7.49 -1.16
C GLN A 108 3.12 6.12 -1.27
N ILE A 109 4.08 5.83 -0.39
CA ILE A 109 4.68 4.49 -0.27
C ILE A 109 3.60 3.45 0.04
N ASP A 110 2.83 3.67 1.12
CA ASP A 110 1.75 2.78 1.58
C ASP A 110 0.86 3.50 2.60
N VAL A 111 -0.37 3.01 2.80
CA VAL A 111 -1.32 3.56 3.79
C VAL A 111 -0.81 3.45 5.23
N SER A 112 0.02 2.44 5.53
CA SER A 112 0.61 2.22 6.83
C SER A 112 1.71 3.23 7.19
N LYS A 113 2.18 4.03 6.22
CA LYS A 113 3.21 5.06 6.42
C LYS A 113 4.44 4.50 7.17
N PRO A 114 5.12 3.48 6.63
CA PRO A 114 6.25 2.86 7.31
C PRO A 114 7.35 3.90 7.56
N SER A 115 8.06 3.80 8.69
CA SER A 115 9.29 4.59 8.89
C SER A 115 10.42 4.02 8.03
N LEU A 116 11.50 4.79 7.84
CA LEU A 116 12.69 4.31 7.12
C LEU A 116 13.23 3.01 7.73
N LYS A 117 13.30 2.93 9.07
CA LYS A 117 13.74 1.74 9.82
C LYS A 117 12.87 0.51 9.61
N ARG A 118 11.57 0.72 9.40
CA ARG A 118 10.67 -0.39 9.04
C ARG A 118 10.91 -0.85 7.61
N VAL A 119 11.19 0.09 6.70
CA VAL A 119 11.56 -0.25 5.31
C VAL A 119 12.90 -1.00 5.28
N GLU A 120 13.89 -0.58 6.05
CA GLU A 120 15.18 -1.29 6.23
C GLU A 120 14.95 -2.73 6.73
N GLY A 121 14.16 -2.89 7.81
CA GLY A 121 13.84 -4.20 8.36
C GLY A 121 13.16 -5.11 7.33
N ASN A 122 12.11 -4.61 6.68
CA ASN A 122 11.40 -5.31 5.61
C ASN A 122 12.32 -5.68 4.43
N ALA A 123 13.35 -4.89 4.17
CA ALA A 123 14.32 -5.08 3.09
C ALA A 123 15.41 -6.11 3.40
N GLY A 124 15.48 -6.62 4.64
CA GLY A 124 16.59 -7.47 5.08
C GLY A 124 17.87 -6.70 5.44
N LYS A 125 17.82 -5.37 5.46
CA LYS A 125 18.98 -4.52 5.77
C LYS A 125 19.19 -4.32 7.26
N MET A 126 20.33 -3.74 7.62
CA MET A 126 20.56 -3.26 8.99
C MET A 126 19.45 -2.29 9.43
N ILE A 127 18.86 -2.55 10.59
CA ILE A 127 17.94 -1.64 11.29
C ILE A 127 18.78 -0.85 12.27
N LEU A 128 19.08 0.38 11.89
CA LEU A 128 19.94 1.25 12.68
C LEU A 128 19.10 2.38 13.27
N GLU A 129 19.01 2.48 14.60
CA GLU A 129 18.48 3.65 15.30
C GLU A 129 19.65 4.43 15.93
N SER A 130 19.48 5.75 16.14
CA SER A 130 20.50 6.58 16.78
C SER A 130 20.92 6.01 18.13
N SER A 131 22.23 5.90 18.37
CA SER A 131 22.81 5.51 19.67
C SER A 131 22.64 6.60 20.74
N VAL A 132 22.31 7.83 20.32
CA VAL A 132 22.19 9.00 21.18
C VAL A 132 20.78 9.55 21.11
N ASP A 133 20.19 9.85 22.27
CA ASP A 133 18.88 10.48 22.36
C ASP A 133 18.92 11.92 21.83
N PHE A 134 18.02 12.26 20.90
CA PHE A 134 17.89 13.60 20.33
C PHE A 134 17.51 14.69 21.35
N THR A 135 17.09 14.30 22.56
CA THR A 135 16.68 15.18 23.66
C THR A 135 17.79 15.51 24.64
N ILE A 136 19.01 14.98 24.46
CA ILE A 136 20.12 15.30 25.37
C ILE A 136 20.34 16.81 25.48
N ASP A 137 20.55 17.28 26.71
CA ASP A 137 20.66 18.70 27.02
C ASP A 137 22.11 19.23 27.00
N ARG A 138 22.99 18.56 26.24
CA ARG A 138 24.43 18.86 26.09
C ARG A 138 24.92 18.65 24.66
N ALA A 139 26.13 19.12 24.35
CA ALA A 139 26.78 18.83 23.08
C ALA A 139 27.15 17.35 22.96
N LEU A 140 27.20 16.85 21.73
CA LEU A 140 27.72 15.52 21.42
C LEU A 140 29.23 15.47 21.68
N THR A 141 29.69 14.38 22.26
CA THR A 141 31.12 14.05 22.27
C THR A 141 31.59 13.75 20.84
N PRO A 142 32.91 13.82 20.55
CA PRO A 142 33.41 13.51 19.21
C PRO A 142 33.01 12.12 18.70
N LYS A 143 32.94 11.13 19.60
CA LYS A 143 32.50 9.77 19.27
C LYS A 143 31.01 9.71 18.93
N GLU A 144 30.17 10.30 19.77
CA GLU A 144 28.72 10.38 19.54
C GLU A 144 28.39 11.14 18.25
N LEU A 145 29.12 12.22 17.96
CA LEU A 145 28.97 12.96 16.71
C LEU A 145 29.30 12.09 15.49
N GLN A 146 30.41 11.35 15.54
CA GLN A 146 30.79 10.46 14.45
C GLN A 146 29.73 9.35 14.25
N GLU A 147 29.25 8.72 15.32
CA GLU A 147 28.18 7.72 15.27
C GLU A 147 26.89 8.29 14.67
N ALA A 148 26.49 9.50 15.06
CA ALA A 148 25.29 10.15 14.54
C ALA A 148 25.44 10.56 13.05
N ILE A 149 26.64 10.96 12.62
CA ILE A 149 26.92 11.23 11.20
C ILE A 149 26.87 9.93 10.38
N ASP A 150 27.44 8.84 10.89
CA ASP A 150 27.42 7.54 10.20
C ASP A 150 26.00 6.96 10.12
N TYR A 151 25.19 7.18 11.15
CA TYR A 151 23.74 6.94 11.12
C TYR A 151 23.06 7.73 9.99
N CYS A 152 23.25 9.04 9.93
CA CYS A 152 22.65 9.90 8.90
C CYS A 152 23.11 9.50 7.48
N ARG A 153 24.39 9.16 7.31
CA ARG A 153 24.93 8.62 6.04
C ARG A 153 24.19 7.37 5.59
N TYR A 154 23.90 6.46 6.52
CA TYR A 154 23.17 5.24 6.24
C TYR A 154 21.71 5.51 5.83
N ASP A 155 21.07 6.51 6.44
CA ASP A 155 19.70 6.92 6.10
C ASP A 155 19.63 7.51 4.68
N VAL A 156 20.64 8.28 4.29
CA VAL A 156 20.79 8.75 2.90
C VAL A 156 20.98 7.58 1.92
N ASP A 157 21.78 6.58 2.26
CA ASP A 157 21.99 5.40 1.41
C ASP A 157 20.70 4.61 1.20
N THR A 158 19.92 4.41 2.26
CA THR A 158 18.62 3.74 2.18
C THR A 158 17.64 4.58 1.35
N THR A 159 17.63 5.91 1.51
CA THR A 159 16.82 6.83 0.71
C THR A 159 17.13 6.72 -0.79
N ILE A 160 18.41 6.65 -1.17
CA ILE A 160 18.86 6.43 -2.56
C ILE A 160 18.28 5.12 -3.11
N GLU A 161 18.34 4.03 -2.35
CA GLU A 161 17.83 2.73 -2.79
C GLU A 161 16.31 2.72 -2.97
N ILE A 162 15.59 3.39 -2.07
CA ILE A 162 14.14 3.56 -2.19
C ILE A 162 13.81 4.37 -3.44
N TYR A 163 14.51 5.47 -3.72
CA TYR A 163 14.33 6.24 -4.95
C TYR A 163 14.52 5.37 -6.19
N LYS A 164 15.63 4.62 -6.27
CA LYS A 164 15.92 3.73 -7.42
C LYS A 164 14.80 2.72 -7.66
N ARG A 165 14.28 2.08 -6.59
CA ARG A 165 13.15 1.14 -6.67
C ARG A 165 11.84 1.80 -7.11
N ARG A 166 11.62 3.05 -6.72
CA ARG A 166 10.38 3.80 -7.00
C ARG A 166 10.43 4.64 -8.28
N LYS A 167 11.60 4.81 -8.91
CA LYS A 167 11.78 5.67 -10.08
C LYS A 167 10.79 5.32 -11.20
N ASN A 168 10.76 4.06 -11.63
CA ASN A 168 9.92 3.63 -12.74
C ASN A 168 8.45 3.44 -12.35
N SER A 169 8.19 2.97 -11.11
CA SER A 169 6.85 2.59 -10.65
C SER A 169 6.03 3.77 -10.10
N TYR A 170 6.70 4.83 -9.62
CA TYR A 170 6.06 5.97 -8.98
C TYR A 170 6.42 7.31 -9.63
N PHE A 171 7.71 7.66 -9.67
CA PHE A 171 8.14 9.01 -10.07
C PHE A 171 7.90 9.27 -11.55
N MET A 172 8.25 8.35 -12.44
CA MET A 172 8.03 8.50 -13.87
C MET A 172 6.54 8.66 -14.24
N PRO A 173 5.61 7.80 -13.76
CA PRO A 173 4.18 8.03 -13.94
C PRO A 173 3.71 9.37 -13.36
N LYS A 174 4.18 9.75 -12.16
CA LYS A 174 3.83 11.03 -11.54
C LYS A 174 4.25 12.22 -12.41
N TRP A 175 5.49 12.25 -12.91
CA TRP A 175 5.97 13.33 -13.76
C TRP A 175 5.23 13.40 -15.10
N SER A 176 4.83 12.24 -15.65
CA SER A 176 3.93 12.22 -16.81
C SER A 176 2.60 12.94 -16.53
N LEU A 177 2.03 12.76 -15.34
CA LEU A 177 0.83 13.50 -14.91
C LEU A 177 1.08 14.99 -14.68
N VAL A 178 2.21 15.35 -14.05
CA VAL A 178 2.61 16.76 -13.85
C VAL A 178 2.78 17.47 -15.19
N ASN A 179 3.43 16.81 -16.16
CA ASN A 179 3.59 17.30 -17.52
C ASN A 179 2.24 17.48 -18.22
N ARG A 180 1.34 16.50 -18.11
CA ARG A 180 -0.03 16.59 -18.66
C ARG A 180 -0.82 17.74 -18.04
N LEU A 181 -0.69 17.95 -16.73
CA LEU A 181 -1.33 19.07 -16.03
C LEU A 181 -0.74 20.42 -16.44
N GLY A 182 0.51 20.46 -16.92
CA GLY A 182 1.20 21.70 -17.27
C GLY A 182 1.57 22.56 -16.07
N ASN A 183 1.62 21.99 -14.86
CA ASN A 183 1.93 22.70 -13.62
C ASN A 183 3.10 22.05 -12.89
N PRO A 184 4.34 22.53 -13.06
CA PRO A 184 5.53 21.97 -12.39
C PRO A 184 5.43 21.96 -10.86
N ASN A 185 4.70 22.90 -10.25
CA ASN A 185 4.52 22.96 -8.80
C ASN A 185 3.67 21.79 -8.26
N ALA A 186 2.94 21.10 -9.13
CA ALA A 186 2.15 19.93 -8.75
C ALA A 186 3.01 18.72 -8.38
N ASP A 187 4.33 18.76 -8.60
CA ASP A 187 5.24 17.69 -8.23
C ASP A 187 5.29 17.43 -6.71
N LYS A 188 4.98 18.43 -5.88
CA LYS A 188 4.83 18.25 -4.42
C LYS A 188 3.47 17.66 -4.03
N TRP A 189 2.50 17.62 -4.94
CA TRP A 189 1.16 17.09 -4.66
C TRP A 189 1.17 15.56 -4.67
N ASN A 190 0.17 14.98 -4.01
CA ASN A 190 -0.11 13.55 -4.14
C ASN A 190 -0.66 13.25 -5.55
N THR A 191 -0.35 12.07 -6.11
CA THR A 191 -0.85 11.66 -7.44
C THR A 191 -2.37 11.76 -7.53
N THR A 192 -3.10 11.44 -6.45
CA THR A 192 -4.55 11.57 -6.35
C THR A 192 -5.03 13.00 -6.59
N THR A 193 -4.35 14.01 -6.06
CA THR A 193 -4.66 15.42 -6.28
C THR A 193 -4.34 15.85 -7.71
N ILE A 194 -3.20 15.42 -8.25
CA ILE A 194 -2.81 15.69 -9.64
C ILE A 194 -3.87 15.10 -10.59
N SER A 195 -4.28 13.85 -10.38
CA SER A 195 -5.29 13.18 -11.18
C SER A 195 -6.63 13.92 -11.24
N ALA A 196 -7.11 14.46 -10.12
CA ALA A 196 -8.33 15.28 -10.11
C ALA A 196 -8.15 16.58 -10.92
N ASN A 197 -6.98 17.23 -10.78
CA ASN A 197 -6.69 18.49 -11.45
C ASN A 197 -6.41 18.33 -12.95
N VAL A 198 -5.98 17.15 -13.39
CA VAL A 198 -5.88 16.79 -14.83
C VAL A 198 -7.27 16.78 -15.49
N LEU A 199 -8.33 16.52 -14.73
CA LEU A 199 -9.70 16.45 -15.24
C LEU A 199 -10.45 17.78 -15.17
N THR A 200 -10.23 18.57 -14.12
CA THR A 200 -10.92 19.84 -13.92
C THR A 200 -10.10 20.81 -13.06
N HIS A 201 -10.23 22.11 -13.33
CA HIS A 201 -9.61 23.18 -12.54
C HIS A 201 -10.51 23.76 -11.45
N LYS A 202 -11.79 23.36 -11.41
CA LYS A 202 -12.77 23.82 -10.42
C LYS A 202 -13.64 22.66 -9.93
N PRO A 203 -14.27 22.77 -8.75
CA PRO A 203 -15.18 21.76 -8.26
C PRO A 203 -16.31 21.47 -9.25
N LEU A 204 -16.67 20.19 -9.39
CA LEU A 204 -17.82 19.79 -10.19
C LEU A 204 -19.14 20.08 -9.43
N PRO A 205 -20.25 20.32 -10.15
CA PRO A 205 -21.57 20.42 -9.55
C PRO A 205 -21.92 19.20 -8.70
N LYS A 206 -22.51 19.47 -7.53
CA LYS A 206 -22.88 18.45 -6.56
C LYS A 206 -24.21 17.81 -6.92
N TRP A 207 -24.31 16.50 -6.75
CA TRP A 207 -25.56 15.77 -6.84
C TRP A 207 -26.30 15.81 -5.51
N SER A 208 -27.59 16.15 -5.55
CA SER A 208 -28.46 16.15 -4.37
C SER A 208 -28.87 14.75 -3.92
N SER A 209 -28.75 13.75 -4.79
CA SER A 209 -29.10 12.35 -4.53
C SER A 209 -28.37 11.42 -5.50
N ILE A 210 -28.47 10.11 -5.29
CA ILE A 210 -27.89 9.10 -6.19
C ILE A 210 -28.53 9.12 -7.59
N ARG A 211 -27.74 8.77 -8.61
CA ARG A 211 -28.17 8.65 -10.01
C ARG A 211 -27.55 7.41 -10.63
N LEU A 212 -28.37 6.45 -11.04
CA LEU A 212 -27.95 5.19 -11.65
C LEU A 212 -28.05 5.22 -13.18
N HIS A 213 -28.41 6.37 -13.75
CA HIS A 213 -28.53 6.58 -15.19
C HIS A 213 -28.24 8.05 -15.56
N LYS A 214 -27.60 8.31 -16.71
CA LYS A 214 -27.16 9.65 -17.15
C LYS A 214 -28.28 10.70 -17.26
N ASP A 215 -29.47 10.29 -17.69
CA ASP A 215 -30.64 11.17 -17.87
C ASP A 215 -31.39 11.49 -16.56
N VAL A 216 -30.88 11.04 -15.41
CA VAL A 216 -31.57 11.17 -14.13
C VAL A 216 -30.98 12.31 -13.31
N ASN A 217 -31.83 13.11 -12.66
CA ASN A 217 -31.40 14.13 -11.70
C ASN A 217 -31.96 13.96 -10.28
N LYS A 218 -32.79 12.93 -10.06
CA LYS A 218 -33.49 12.66 -8.79
C LYS A 218 -33.54 11.17 -8.49
N GLN A 219 -33.40 10.80 -7.22
CA GLN A 219 -33.51 9.43 -6.73
C GLN A 219 -34.78 8.69 -7.18
N LYS A 220 -35.95 9.34 -7.11
CA LYS A 220 -37.28 8.76 -7.44
C LYS A 220 -37.63 8.73 -8.93
N HIS A 221 -36.66 8.96 -9.81
CA HIS A 221 -36.90 8.88 -11.25
C HIS A 221 -37.09 7.42 -11.68
N GLU A 222 -37.99 7.17 -12.64
CA GLU A 222 -38.33 5.81 -13.14
C GLU A 222 -37.09 4.97 -13.46
N LYS A 223 -36.17 5.46 -14.30
CA LYS A 223 -34.88 4.78 -14.60
C LYS A 223 -34.01 4.42 -13.38
N ASN A 224 -34.03 5.22 -12.31
CA ASN A 224 -33.33 4.85 -11.07
C ASN A 224 -34.05 3.71 -10.36
N ILE A 225 -35.39 3.75 -10.32
CA ILE A 225 -36.23 2.72 -9.71
C ILE A 225 -36.07 1.40 -10.47
N GLU A 226 -36.06 1.43 -11.81
CA GLU A 226 -35.79 0.27 -12.66
C GLU A 226 -34.48 -0.42 -12.28
N MET A 227 -33.39 0.35 -12.13
CA MET A 227 -32.09 -0.16 -11.70
C MET A 227 -32.13 -0.72 -10.27
N LEU A 228 -32.78 -0.02 -9.33
CA LEU A 228 -32.90 -0.47 -7.94
C LEU A 228 -33.72 -1.77 -7.81
N ASN A 229 -34.73 -1.97 -8.66
CA ASN A 229 -35.56 -3.18 -8.69
C ASN A 229 -34.80 -4.44 -9.12
N LEU A 230 -33.57 -4.32 -9.62
CA LEU A 230 -32.71 -5.46 -9.94
C LEU A 230 -32.07 -6.10 -8.71
N VAL A 231 -32.12 -5.45 -7.54
CA VAL A 231 -31.60 -5.97 -6.27
C VAL A 231 -32.74 -6.16 -5.24
N PRO A 232 -32.56 -7.03 -4.22
CA PRO A 232 -33.58 -7.26 -3.20
C PRO A 232 -33.99 -6.00 -2.43
N GLU A 233 -35.25 -5.93 -2.01
CA GLU A 233 -35.84 -4.77 -1.32
C GLU A 233 -35.02 -4.30 -0.11
N LYS A 234 -34.57 -5.23 0.74
CA LYS A 234 -33.71 -4.92 1.90
C LYS A 234 -32.38 -4.22 1.53
N VAL A 235 -31.83 -4.50 0.34
CA VAL A 235 -30.63 -3.81 -0.16
C VAL A 235 -30.97 -2.38 -0.57
N GLN A 236 -32.12 -2.20 -1.24
CA GLN A 236 -32.63 -0.87 -1.56
C GLN A 236 -32.86 -0.05 -0.29
N GLU A 237 -33.53 -0.62 0.71
CA GLU A 237 -33.74 0.04 2.01
C GLU A 237 -32.43 0.48 2.67
N LEU A 238 -31.42 -0.39 2.69
CA LEU A 238 -30.08 -0.05 3.21
C LEU A 238 -29.50 1.17 2.48
N TRP A 239 -29.47 1.14 1.15
CA TRP A 239 -28.84 2.18 0.34
C TRP A 239 -29.58 3.52 0.38
N LEU A 240 -30.91 3.50 0.45
CA LEU A 240 -31.74 4.70 0.44
C LEU A 240 -31.84 5.37 1.81
N ASN A 241 -31.73 4.59 2.89
CA ASN A 241 -31.97 5.08 4.27
C ASN A 241 -30.70 5.16 5.13
N GLN A 242 -29.58 4.53 4.73
CA GLN A 242 -28.35 4.51 5.52
C GLN A 242 -27.15 5.10 4.74
N SER A 243 -26.08 5.40 5.48
CA SER A 243 -24.81 5.91 4.93
C SER A 243 -23.63 4.94 5.14
N LYS A 244 -23.85 3.87 5.90
CA LYS A 244 -22.91 2.81 6.24
C LYS A 244 -23.70 1.58 6.66
N GLY A 245 -23.05 0.42 6.69
CA GLY A 245 -23.67 -0.85 7.06
C GLY A 245 -23.58 -1.87 5.92
N ALA A 246 -24.13 -3.04 6.16
CA ALA A 246 -24.18 -4.12 5.19
C ALA A 246 -25.46 -4.94 5.39
N VAL A 247 -25.91 -5.60 4.32
CA VAL A 247 -27.01 -6.55 4.33
C VAL A 247 -26.53 -7.85 3.68
N THR A 248 -26.63 -8.95 4.41
CA THR A 248 -26.34 -10.29 3.88
C THR A 248 -27.62 -10.96 3.40
N ILE A 249 -27.52 -11.64 2.26
CA ILE A 249 -28.58 -12.43 1.64
C ILE A 249 -28.01 -13.82 1.33
N GLU A 250 -28.87 -14.83 1.32
CA GLU A 250 -28.53 -16.12 0.74
C GLU A 250 -29.16 -16.22 -0.64
N ASP A 251 -28.33 -16.32 -1.67
CA ASP A 251 -28.76 -16.52 -3.05
C ASP A 251 -27.63 -17.22 -3.85
N PHE A 252 -27.97 -17.92 -4.93
CA PHE A 252 -27.00 -18.65 -5.78
C PHE A 252 -26.06 -19.60 -5.00
N ASP A 253 -26.57 -20.23 -3.94
CA ASP A 253 -25.79 -21.05 -2.99
C ASP A 253 -24.62 -20.32 -2.29
N CYS A 254 -24.64 -18.99 -2.34
CA CYS A 254 -23.67 -18.10 -1.73
C CYS A 254 -24.29 -17.30 -0.58
N ASN A 255 -23.44 -16.97 0.40
CA ASN A 255 -23.74 -15.89 1.35
C ASN A 255 -23.22 -14.59 0.73
N ILE A 256 -24.12 -13.71 0.29
CA ILE A 256 -23.80 -12.49 -0.45
C ILE A 256 -24.04 -11.27 0.45
N GLU A 257 -23.00 -10.48 0.69
CA GLU A 257 -23.03 -9.24 1.45
C GLU A 257 -23.00 -8.03 0.52
N PHE A 258 -24.04 -7.21 0.62
CA PHE A 258 -24.13 -5.88 0.01
C PHE A 258 -23.69 -4.83 1.03
N GLY A 259 -22.64 -4.09 0.71
CA GLY A 259 -22.16 -2.99 1.54
C GLY A 259 -22.07 -1.67 0.77
N PHE A 260 -21.45 -0.66 1.39
CA PHE A 260 -21.10 0.59 0.70
C PHE A 260 -19.73 0.52 -0.01
N GLY A 261 -19.01 -0.59 0.15
CA GLY A 261 -17.69 -0.81 -0.44
C GLY A 261 -17.66 -1.75 -1.66
N GLY A 262 -18.74 -2.45 -1.95
CA GLY A 262 -18.80 -3.46 -3.02
C GLY A 262 -19.73 -4.62 -2.67
N LEU A 263 -19.86 -5.55 -3.62
CA LEU A 263 -20.56 -6.82 -3.46
C LEU A 263 -19.55 -7.91 -3.12
N HIS A 264 -19.83 -8.75 -2.13
CA HIS A 264 -18.97 -9.86 -1.75
C HIS A 264 -19.80 -11.11 -1.52
N GLY A 265 -19.38 -12.26 -2.05
CA GLY A 265 -20.11 -13.51 -1.86
C GLY A 265 -19.21 -14.73 -1.94
N VAL A 266 -19.49 -15.72 -1.10
CA VAL A 266 -18.76 -16.99 -1.08
C VAL A 266 -19.74 -18.15 -1.07
N HIS A 267 -19.46 -19.18 -1.85
CA HIS A 267 -20.27 -20.40 -1.88
C HIS A 267 -20.27 -21.05 -0.50
N LYS A 268 -21.46 -21.44 -0.01
CA LYS A 268 -21.67 -21.97 1.35
C LYS A 268 -20.89 -23.24 1.68
N LYS A 269 -20.73 -24.15 0.72
CA LYS A 269 -20.13 -25.48 0.91
C LYS A 269 -18.87 -25.76 0.08
N LYS A 270 -18.63 -25.03 -1.03
CA LYS A 270 -17.52 -25.29 -1.95
C LYS A 270 -16.38 -24.30 -1.74
N ASN A 271 -15.30 -24.80 -1.16
CA ASN A 271 -14.09 -24.04 -0.86
C ASN A 271 -12.85 -24.53 -1.62
N ASN A 272 -12.96 -25.64 -2.35
CA ASN A 272 -11.89 -26.24 -3.14
C ASN A 272 -12.52 -26.83 -4.41
N VAL A 273 -12.24 -26.20 -5.55
CA VAL A 273 -12.90 -26.49 -6.83
C VAL A 273 -11.90 -26.45 -7.98
N LYS A 274 -12.19 -27.21 -9.04
CA LYS A 274 -11.38 -27.27 -10.27
C LYS A 274 -12.14 -26.61 -11.42
N ASN A 275 -11.40 -26.22 -12.46
CA ASN A 275 -11.94 -25.64 -13.70
C ASN A 275 -12.85 -24.44 -13.46
N VAL A 276 -12.36 -23.47 -12.69
CA VAL A 276 -13.08 -22.24 -12.37
C VAL A 276 -12.83 -21.21 -13.47
N LYS A 277 -13.90 -20.59 -13.93
CA LYS A 277 -13.84 -19.38 -14.78
C LYS A 277 -14.13 -18.18 -13.90
N LEU A 278 -13.45 -17.07 -14.14
CA LEU A 278 -13.67 -15.79 -13.48
C LEU A 278 -13.96 -14.73 -14.53
N LEU A 279 -15.17 -14.18 -14.49
CA LEU A 279 -15.52 -13.01 -15.29
C LEU A 279 -15.33 -11.76 -14.45
N ASP A 280 -14.33 -10.96 -14.78
CA ASP A 280 -14.03 -9.67 -14.15
C ASP A 280 -14.50 -8.51 -15.06
N VAL A 281 -15.06 -7.45 -14.46
CA VAL A 281 -15.52 -6.25 -15.16
C VAL A 281 -14.33 -5.32 -15.40
N THR A 282 -13.88 -5.26 -16.65
CA THR A 282 -12.73 -4.45 -17.05
C THR A 282 -12.96 -2.96 -16.76
N SER A 283 -12.12 -2.38 -15.89
CA SER A 283 -12.20 -0.96 -15.52
C SER A 283 -13.60 -0.54 -15.07
N MET A 284 -14.26 -1.37 -14.25
CA MET A 284 -15.65 -1.19 -13.80
C MET A 284 -16.00 0.26 -13.40
N TYR A 285 -15.37 0.81 -12.36
CA TYR A 285 -15.70 2.18 -11.93
C TYR A 285 -15.40 3.24 -13.00
N PRO A 286 -14.25 3.23 -13.69
CA PRO A 286 -14.05 4.12 -14.84
C PRO A 286 -15.17 4.05 -15.90
N SER A 287 -15.62 2.86 -16.28
CA SER A 287 -16.68 2.68 -17.27
C SER A 287 -18.03 3.18 -16.76
N ILE A 288 -18.37 2.90 -15.50
CA ILE A 288 -19.62 3.37 -14.87
C ILE A 288 -19.66 4.89 -14.80
N LEU A 289 -18.58 5.54 -14.37
CA LEU A 289 -18.45 7.01 -14.32
C LEU A 289 -18.78 7.65 -15.68
N ILE A 290 -18.37 7.02 -16.77
CA ILE A 290 -18.66 7.46 -18.13
C ILE A 290 -20.14 7.19 -18.48
N ASN A 291 -20.64 5.98 -18.20
CA ASN A 291 -22.00 5.56 -18.53
C ASN A 291 -23.08 6.44 -17.90
N ILE A 292 -22.89 6.82 -16.63
CA ILE A 292 -23.85 7.67 -15.89
C ILE A 292 -23.53 9.18 -16.00
N ASN A 293 -22.51 9.55 -16.79
CA ASN A 293 -22.02 10.92 -16.94
C ASN A 293 -21.72 11.62 -15.59
N ASP A 294 -21.06 10.89 -14.69
CA ASP A 294 -20.80 11.31 -13.31
C ASP A 294 -19.94 12.58 -13.23
N LEU A 295 -18.92 12.65 -14.09
CA LEU A 295 -17.92 13.72 -14.11
C LEU A 295 -18.36 14.95 -14.93
N GLU A 296 -19.58 14.93 -15.49
CA GLU A 296 -20.18 16.03 -16.25
C GLU A 296 -19.24 16.60 -17.33
N THR A 297 -18.78 17.84 -17.20
CA THR A 297 -17.90 18.47 -18.19
C THR A 297 -16.54 17.77 -18.32
N ALA A 298 -16.11 17.02 -17.30
CA ALA A 298 -14.87 16.26 -17.30
C ALA A 298 -15.03 14.82 -17.84
N THR A 299 -16.26 14.33 -18.06
CA THR A 299 -16.50 12.97 -18.54
C THR A 299 -15.81 12.68 -19.87
N LYS A 300 -15.82 13.65 -20.81
CA LYS A 300 -15.16 13.50 -22.11
C LYS A 300 -13.65 13.31 -21.95
N THR A 301 -12.98 14.19 -21.21
CA THR A 301 -11.54 14.08 -20.92
C THR A 301 -11.20 12.74 -20.27
N TYR A 302 -12.04 12.30 -19.34
CA TYR A 302 -11.86 11.03 -18.64
C TYR A 302 -12.01 9.82 -19.58
N ALA A 303 -12.99 9.85 -20.49
CA ALA A 303 -13.16 8.84 -21.53
C ALA A 303 -11.99 8.83 -22.52
N ASP A 304 -11.49 10.00 -22.93
CA ASP A 304 -10.32 10.13 -23.80
C ASP A 304 -9.07 9.53 -23.15
N ILE A 305 -8.85 9.75 -21.84
CA ILE A 305 -7.78 9.13 -21.05
C ILE A 305 -7.89 7.60 -21.04
N LEU A 306 -9.10 7.06 -20.87
CA LEU A 306 -9.34 5.61 -20.92
C LEU A 306 -8.99 5.03 -22.29
N GLN A 307 -9.38 5.71 -23.38
CA GLN A 307 -9.07 5.29 -24.75
C GLN A 307 -7.59 5.43 -25.10
N GLU A 308 -6.95 6.52 -24.66
CA GLU A 308 -5.51 6.74 -24.80
C GLU A 308 -4.74 5.61 -24.11
N ARG A 309 -5.11 5.26 -22.88
CA ARG A 309 -4.50 4.17 -22.13
C ARG A 309 -4.57 2.84 -22.89
N LYS A 310 -5.72 2.52 -23.49
CA LYS A 310 -5.89 1.29 -24.29
C LYS A 310 -4.90 1.25 -25.47
N LYS A 311 -4.65 2.38 -26.14
CA LYS A 311 -3.71 2.48 -27.28
C LYS A 311 -2.25 2.34 -26.87
N VAL A 312 -1.87 2.84 -25.69
CA VAL A 312 -0.47 2.87 -25.24
C VAL A 312 -0.09 1.72 -24.31
N LYS A 313 -1.05 0.89 -23.86
CA LYS A 313 -0.88 -0.22 -22.89
C LYS A 313 0.35 -1.11 -23.17
N HIS A 314 0.65 -1.36 -24.45
CA HIS A 314 1.77 -2.21 -24.88
C HIS A 314 2.91 -1.44 -25.58
N LYS A 315 2.84 -0.10 -25.64
CA LYS A 315 3.80 0.76 -26.37
C LYS A 315 4.59 1.68 -25.44
N ASP A 316 3.93 2.24 -24.44
CA ASP A 316 4.53 3.17 -23.47
C ASP A 316 4.02 2.81 -22.06
N LYS A 317 4.87 2.11 -21.30
CA LYS A 317 4.54 1.64 -19.95
C LYS A 317 4.35 2.81 -18.99
N THR A 318 5.21 3.81 -19.04
CA THR A 318 5.16 4.97 -18.15
C THR A 318 3.88 5.77 -18.34
N LEU A 319 3.52 6.06 -19.59
CA LEU A 319 2.28 6.76 -19.89
C LEU A 319 1.06 5.90 -19.55
N SER A 320 1.08 4.60 -19.87
CA SER A 320 0.00 3.67 -19.50
C SER A 320 -0.25 3.65 -17.98
N ASP A 321 0.82 3.59 -17.18
CA ASP A 321 0.75 3.59 -15.73
C ASP A 321 0.25 4.94 -15.19
N ALA A 322 0.70 6.06 -15.76
CA ALA A 322 0.20 7.39 -15.43
C ALA A 322 -1.31 7.51 -15.68
N LEU A 323 -1.78 7.12 -16.86
CA LEU A 323 -3.21 7.16 -17.20
C LEU A 323 -4.02 6.20 -16.31
N LYS A 324 -3.46 5.02 -15.96
CA LYS A 324 -4.07 4.10 -14.99
C LYS A 324 -4.27 4.76 -13.62
N LEU A 325 -3.28 5.52 -13.15
CA LEU A 325 -3.36 6.24 -11.88
C LEU A 325 -4.50 7.26 -11.88
N VAL A 326 -4.71 7.98 -12.98
CA VAL A 326 -5.86 8.91 -13.10
C VAL A 326 -7.15 8.13 -12.95
N LEU A 327 -7.37 7.12 -13.79
CA LEU A 327 -8.58 6.30 -13.82
C LEU A 327 -8.90 5.69 -12.44
N ASN A 328 -7.91 5.06 -11.80
CA ASN A 328 -8.13 4.39 -10.52
C ASN A 328 -8.34 5.36 -9.34
N SER A 329 -7.82 6.59 -9.44
CA SER A 329 -7.92 7.57 -8.35
C SER A 329 -9.26 8.31 -8.28
N VAL A 330 -10.01 8.40 -9.39
CA VAL A 330 -11.24 9.21 -9.45
C VAL A 330 -12.29 8.73 -8.46
N TYR A 331 -12.54 7.41 -8.40
CA TYR A 331 -13.53 6.85 -7.47
C TYR A 331 -13.24 7.23 -6.00
N GLY A 332 -11.98 7.09 -5.57
CA GLY A 332 -11.57 7.53 -4.23
C GLY A 332 -11.66 9.05 -4.02
N ASN A 333 -11.38 9.82 -5.07
CA ASN A 333 -11.48 11.27 -5.06
C ASN A 333 -12.92 11.79 -4.91
N LEU A 334 -13.93 11.01 -5.30
CA LEU A 334 -15.33 11.35 -5.05
C LEU A 334 -15.66 11.35 -3.55
N ASN A 335 -14.90 10.61 -2.71
CA ASN A 335 -15.13 10.59 -1.25
C ASN A 335 -14.10 11.41 -0.46
N ASN A 336 -13.12 12.02 -1.13
CA ASN A 336 -12.09 12.84 -0.48
C ASN A 336 -12.56 14.29 -0.37
N GLN A 337 -12.87 14.78 0.83
CA GLN A 337 -13.36 16.15 1.06
C GLN A 337 -12.45 17.28 0.54
N TYR A 338 -11.16 17.00 0.32
CA TYR A 338 -10.19 17.97 -0.20
C TYR A 338 -10.03 17.92 -1.74
N SER A 339 -10.76 17.02 -2.42
CA SER A 339 -10.71 16.85 -3.87
C SER A 339 -11.67 17.79 -4.59
N LEU A 340 -11.28 18.27 -5.78
CA LEU A 340 -12.19 18.99 -6.69
C LEU A 340 -13.34 18.11 -7.18
N LEU A 341 -13.20 16.79 -7.12
CA LEU A 341 -14.22 15.83 -7.52
C LEU A 341 -15.09 15.38 -6.36
N TYR A 342 -14.85 15.85 -5.12
CA TYR A 342 -15.60 15.39 -3.95
C TYR A 342 -17.09 15.44 -4.22
N ASP A 343 -17.79 14.32 -4.07
CA ASP A 343 -19.24 14.17 -4.09
C ASP A 343 -19.59 12.72 -3.66
N PRO A 344 -19.97 12.52 -2.39
CA PRO A 344 -20.35 11.20 -1.90
C PRO A 344 -21.56 10.58 -2.60
N ASN A 345 -22.46 11.37 -3.18
CA ASN A 345 -23.61 10.84 -3.92
C ASN A 345 -23.18 10.26 -5.27
N LYS A 346 -22.21 10.90 -5.94
CA LYS A 346 -21.54 10.35 -7.13
C LYS A 346 -20.83 9.03 -6.81
N GLN A 347 -20.05 9.01 -5.73
CA GLN A 347 -19.36 7.79 -5.29
C GLN A 347 -20.35 6.63 -5.03
N LYS A 348 -21.40 6.88 -4.25
CA LYS A 348 -22.46 5.89 -3.98
C LYS A 348 -23.13 5.41 -5.26
N SER A 349 -23.42 6.32 -6.18
CA SER A 349 -24.04 5.98 -7.46
C SER A 349 -23.19 5.00 -8.27
N VAL A 350 -21.87 5.24 -8.35
CA VAL A 350 -20.92 4.35 -9.01
C VAL A 350 -20.86 2.98 -8.32
N CYS A 351 -20.79 2.97 -6.97
CA CYS A 351 -20.76 1.74 -6.18
C CYS A 351 -22.03 0.91 -6.36
N PHE A 352 -23.20 1.53 -6.25
CA PHE A 352 -24.50 0.86 -6.35
C PHE A 352 -24.79 0.36 -7.77
N TYR A 353 -24.49 1.17 -8.80
CA TYR A 353 -24.55 0.71 -10.19
C TYR A 353 -23.71 -0.55 -10.37
N GLY A 354 -22.48 -0.53 -9.84
CA GLY A 354 -21.58 -1.66 -9.92
C GLY A 354 -22.14 -2.93 -9.26
N GLN A 355 -22.65 -2.81 -8.04
CA GLN A 355 -23.25 -3.92 -7.31
C GLN A 355 -24.51 -4.47 -8.01
N ILE A 356 -25.36 -3.58 -8.55
CA ILE A 356 -26.53 -3.97 -9.34
C ILE A 356 -26.11 -4.78 -10.56
N ALA A 357 -25.14 -4.26 -11.33
CA ALA A 357 -24.67 -4.91 -12.54
C ALA A 357 -24.08 -6.28 -12.23
N LEU A 358 -23.25 -6.39 -11.18
CA LEU A 358 -22.62 -7.65 -10.81
C LEU A 358 -23.60 -8.67 -10.23
N PHE A 359 -24.56 -8.23 -9.42
CA PHE A 359 -25.61 -9.11 -8.89
C PHE A 359 -26.50 -9.65 -10.02
N ASP A 360 -26.84 -8.82 -11.00
CA ASP A 360 -27.58 -9.27 -12.18
C ASP A 360 -26.76 -10.26 -13.02
N LEU A 361 -25.45 -10.06 -13.16
CA LEU A 361 -24.56 -11.04 -13.79
C LEU A 361 -24.61 -12.39 -13.08
N CYS A 362 -24.51 -12.39 -11.74
CA CYS A 362 -24.63 -13.60 -10.92
C CYS A 362 -25.96 -14.31 -11.17
N LYS A 363 -27.07 -13.56 -11.16
CA LYS A 363 -28.43 -14.07 -11.38
C LYS A 363 -28.62 -14.69 -12.78
N ARG A 364 -27.98 -14.14 -13.81
CA ARG A 364 -28.04 -14.70 -15.17
C ARG A 364 -27.18 -15.95 -15.28
N LEU A 365 -25.96 -15.92 -14.74
CA LEU A 365 -25.02 -17.05 -14.75
C LEU A 365 -25.55 -18.23 -13.93
N SER A 366 -26.18 -17.98 -12.78
CA SER A 366 -26.67 -19.03 -11.87
C SER A 366 -27.72 -19.97 -12.48
N LYS A 367 -28.22 -19.68 -13.68
CA LYS A 367 -29.16 -20.53 -14.41
C LYS A 367 -28.50 -21.74 -15.07
N SER A 368 -27.21 -21.63 -15.42
CA SER A 368 -26.43 -22.66 -16.11
C SER A 368 -25.01 -22.83 -15.56
N CYS A 369 -24.65 -22.05 -14.54
CA CYS A 369 -23.36 -22.06 -13.88
C CYS A 369 -23.57 -22.15 -12.36
N GLU A 370 -22.57 -22.69 -11.65
CA GLU A 370 -22.55 -22.67 -10.21
C GLU A 370 -21.59 -21.61 -9.70
N ILE A 371 -22.10 -20.63 -8.95
CA ILE A 371 -21.35 -19.47 -8.48
C ILE A 371 -20.47 -19.88 -7.29
N ILE A 372 -19.17 -19.62 -7.37
CA ILE A 372 -18.18 -20.02 -6.36
C ILE A 372 -17.75 -18.84 -5.49
N ASN A 373 -17.48 -17.70 -6.12
CA ASN A 373 -16.96 -16.51 -5.46
C ASN A 373 -17.46 -15.26 -6.18
N ILE A 374 -17.85 -14.24 -5.43
CA ILE A 374 -18.26 -12.93 -5.94
C ILE A 374 -17.38 -11.92 -5.22
N ASN A 375 -16.59 -11.18 -5.96
CA ASN A 375 -15.81 -10.06 -5.44
C ASN A 375 -16.43 -8.73 -5.92
N THR A 376 -15.80 -7.59 -5.65
CA THR A 376 -16.39 -6.27 -6.00
C THR A 376 -16.62 -6.08 -7.50
N ASP A 377 -15.81 -6.70 -8.35
CA ASP A 377 -15.77 -6.48 -9.79
C ASP A 377 -15.81 -7.78 -10.62
N GLY A 378 -16.04 -8.94 -10.02
CA GLY A 378 -16.02 -10.20 -10.75
C GLY A 378 -16.71 -11.37 -10.06
N VAL A 379 -17.04 -12.35 -10.89
CA VAL A 379 -17.78 -13.56 -10.51
C VAL A 379 -17.01 -14.78 -10.97
N ALA A 380 -16.56 -15.60 -10.02
CA ALA A 380 -15.98 -16.91 -10.28
C ALA A 380 -17.07 -17.99 -10.21
N PHE A 381 -17.09 -18.88 -11.19
CA PHE A 381 -18.08 -19.94 -11.32
C PHE A 381 -17.48 -21.18 -12.00
N ILE A 382 -18.21 -22.29 -11.90
CA ILE A 382 -17.95 -23.51 -12.68
C ILE A 382 -19.12 -23.77 -13.64
N THR A 383 -18.80 -24.31 -14.80
CA THR A 383 -19.78 -24.69 -15.82
C THR A 383 -19.20 -25.72 -16.77
N ASP A 384 -20.05 -26.62 -17.27
CA ASP A 384 -19.72 -27.58 -18.32
C ASP A 384 -20.25 -27.13 -19.71
N SER A 385 -20.82 -25.92 -19.79
CA SER A 385 -21.46 -25.37 -20.98
C SER A 385 -20.85 -24.03 -21.39
N ASP A 386 -20.95 -23.70 -22.68
CA ASP A 386 -20.56 -22.40 -23.23
C ASP A 386 -21.70 -21.37 -23.24
N GLU A 387 -22.90 -21.74 -22.77
CA GLU A 387 -24.08 -20.84 -22.67
C GLU A 387 -23.81 -19.55 -21.89
N TYR A 388 -22.86 -19.55 -20.95
CA TYR A 388 -22.47 -18.37 -20.20
C TYR A 388 -21.90 -17.26 -21.11
N LYS A 389 -21.41 -17.59 -22.32
CA LYS A 389 -20.93 -16.61 -23.31
C LYS A 389 -22.07 -15.79 -23.90
N ASP A 390 -23.26 -16.36 -24.03
CA ASP A 390 -24.46 -15.61 -24.44
C ASP A 390 -24.93 -14.67 -23.33
N VAL A 391 -24.89 -15.15 -22.08
CA VAL A 391 -25.13 -14.33 -20.88
C VAL A 391 -24.14 -13.15 -20.83
N TRP A 392 -22.86 -13.41 -21.04
CA TRP A 392 -21.81 -12.39 -21.12
C TRP A 392 -22.18 -11.33 -22.15
N LYS A 393 -22.44 -11.71 -23.40
CA LYS A 393 -22.69 -10.73 -24.48
C LYS A 393 -23.96 -9.92 -24.27
N ALA A 394 -25.02 -10.56 -23.77
CA ALA A 394 -26.25 -9.86 -23.40
C ALA A 394 -26.02 -8.88 -22.25
N TRP A 395 -25.29 -9.29 -21.22
CA TRP A 395 -24.99 -8.45 -20.05
C TRP A 395 -24.11 -7.24 -20.40
N GLU A 396 -23.06 -7.43 -21.21
CA GLU A 396 -22.21 -6.33 -21.70
C GLU A 396 -23.04 -5.26 -22.42
N LYS A 397 -23.99 -5.70 -23.25
CA LYS A 397 -24.89 -4.81 -23.99
C LYS A 397 -25.82 -4.03 -23.05
N ASP A 398 -26.40 -4.70 -22.05
CA ASP A 398 -27.40 -4.10 -21.16
C ASP A 398 -26.78 -3.05 -20.22
N PHE A 399 -25.60 -3.33 -19.66
CA PHE A 399 -24.93 -2.42 -18.73
C PHE A 399 -23.89 -1.50 -19.40
N ASN A 400 -23.61 -1.70 -20.70
CA ASN A 400 -22.53 -1.02 -21.41
C ASN A 400 -21.19 -1.12 -20.64
N LEU A 401 -20.92 -2.33 -20.14
CA LEU A 401 -19.68 -2.70 -19.45
C LEU A 401 -18.97 -3.78 -20.26
N THR A 402 -17.70 -4.03 -19.95
CA THR A 402 -16.88 -5.05 -20.63
C THR A 402 -16.41 -6.05 -19.59
N LEU A 403 -16.54 -7.34 -19.92
CA LEU A 403 -16.00 -8.43 -19.10
C LEU A 403 -14.68 -8.92 -19.72
N GLU A 404 -13.83 -9.48 -18.87
CA GLU A 404 -12.68 -10.29 -19.23
C GLU A 404 -12.74 -11.63 -18.50
N GLU A 405 -12.24 -12.68 -19.13
CA GLU A 405 -12.22 -14.04 -18.56
C GLU A 405 -10.81 -14.41 -18.16
N ASP A 406 -10.67 -14.78 -16.89
CA ASP A 406 -9.56 -15.55 -16.35
C ASP A 406 -10.02 -17.00 -16.14
N GLU A 407 -9.09 -17.95 -16.25
CA GLU A 407 -9.34 -19.36 -15.96
C GLU A 407 -8.40 -19.87 -14.86
N PHE A 408 -8.90 -20.77 -14.03
CA PHE A 408 -8.13 -21.47 -13.01
C PHE A 408 -8.38 -22.98 -13.09
N THR A 409 -7.31 -23.76 -13.18
CA THR A 409 -7.37 -25.22 -13.14
C THR A 409 -7.72 -25.71 -11.74
N HIS A 410 -7.32 -24.95 -10.71
CA HIS A 410 -7.59 -25.23 -9.30
C HIS A 410 -7.77 -23.91 -8.55
N PHE A 411 -8.81 -23.81 -7.72
CA PHE A 411 -9.13 -22.63 -6.92
C PHE A 411 -9.58 -23.06 -5.52
N ILE A 412 -8.89 -22.55 -4.50
CA ILE A 412 -9.15 -22.84 -3.08
C ILE A 412 -9.35 -21.52 -2.34
N GLN A 413 -10.45 -21.39 -1.61
CA GLN A 413 -10.82 -20.18 -0.88
C GLN A 413 -11.16 -20.46 0.58
N LYS A 414 -10.74 -19.57 1.47
CA LYS A 414 -11.20 -19.49 2.86
C LYS A 414 -12.40 -18.55 2.97
N ASP A 415 -12.32 -17.41 2.28
CA ASP A 415 -13.37 -16.41 2.17
C ASP A 415 -13.19 -15.60 0.87
N VAL A 416 -14.04 -14.60 0.67
CA VAL A 416 -14.06 -13.77 -0.56
C VAL A 416 -12.70 -13.16 -0.89
N ASN A 417 -11.93 -12.76 0.13
CA ASN A 417 -10.67 -12.05 -0.02
C ASN A 417 -9.46 -12.89 0.36
N ASN A 418 -9.62 -14.18 0.70
CA ASN A 418 -8.55 -15.12 1.01
C ASN A 418 -8.65 -16.37 0.14
N TYR A 419 -7.90 -16.42 -0.96
CA TYR A 419 -7.85 -17.56 -1.88
C TYR A 419 -6.48 -17.78 -2.53
N VAL A 420 -6.25 -19.01 -2.99
CA VAL A 420 -5.12 -19.41 -3.84
C VAL A 420 -5.65 -20.13 -5.07
N ALA A 421 -5.02 -19.92 -6.22
CA ALA A 421 -5.45 -20.51 -7.48
C ALA A 421 -4.26 -20.83 -8.40
N ILE A 422 -4.46 -21.78 -9.32
CA ILE A 422 -3.50 -22.15 -10.37
C ILE A 422 -4.10 -21.80 -11.72
N GLU A 423 -3.44 -20.92 -12.46
CA GLU A 423 -3.78 -20.61 -13.86
C GLU A 423 -3.43 -21.81 -14.78
N PRO A 424 -4.02 -21.93 -15.99
CA PRO A 424 -3.64 -22.94 -16.98
C PRO A 424 -2.14 -22.95 -17.33
N SER A 425 -1.47 -21.81 -17.17
CA SER A 425 -0.02 -21.65 -17.36
C SER A 425 0.83 -22.34 -16.27
N GLY A 426 0.21 -22.81 -15.18
CA GLY A 426 0.88 -23.28 -13.97
C GLY A 426 1.23 -22.18 -12.98
N LYS A 427 0.97 -20.91 -13.31
CA LYS A 427 1.23 -19.77 -12.42
C LYS A 427 0.26 -19.75 -11.24
N VAL A 428 0.83 -19.55 -10.05
CA VAL A 428 0.05 -19.37 -8.81
C VAL A 428 -0.47 -17.94 -8.70
N LYS A 429 -1.74 -17.80 -8.30
CA LYS A 429 -2.38 -16.52 -7.96
C LYS A 429 -2.82 -16.59 -6.49
N THR A 430 -2.40 -15.62 -5.68
CA THR A 430 -2.74 -15.53 -4.26
C THR A 430 -3.46 -14.22 -3.95
N LYS A 431 -4.48 -14.25 -3.11
CA LYS A 431 -5.15 -13.07 -2.58
C LYS A 431 -5.47 -13.28 -1.10
N GLY A 432 -5.19 -12.30 -0.26
CA GLY A 432 -5.62 -12.29 1.15
C GLY A 432 -4.53 -12.39 2.20
N GLY A 433 -4.85 -11.98 3.43
CA GLY A 433 -3.88 -11.80 4.51
C GLY A 433 -3.12 -13.05 4.95
N ASP A 434 -3.58 -14.26 4.57
CA ASP A 434 -2.89 -15.52 4.89
C ASP A 434 -1.93 -16.01 3.81
N VAL A 435 -1.99 -15.45 2.59
CA VAL A 435 -1.28 -15.96 1.40
C VAL A 435 -0.70 -14.87 0.50
N ASN A 436 -0.99 -13.59 0.75
CA ASN A 436 -0.67 -12.49 -0.17
C ASN A 436 0.84 -12.20 -0.28
N ASN A 437 1.66 -12.69 0.65
CA ASN A 437 3.10 -12.54 0.57
C ASN A 437 3.78 -13.78 -0.07
N TYR A 438 3.09 -14.55 -0.90
CA TYR A 438 3.68 -15.74 -1.54
C TYR A 438 4.88 -15.44 -2.46
N HIS A 439 4.78 -14.41 -3.30
CA HIS A 439 5.66 -14.25 -4.47
C HIS A 439 7.00 -13.58 -4.20
N GLU A 440 7.02 -12.45 -3.50
CA GLU A 440 8.19 -11.58 -3.42
C GLU A 440 8.28 -10.81 -2.11
N ASP A 441 9.50 -10.40 -1.76
CA ASP A 441 9.79 -9.48 -0.67
C ASP A 441 9.14 -8.11 -0.91
N ASN A 442 8.60 -7.51 0.15
CA ASN A 442 7.97 -6.19 0.07
C ASN A 442 8.60 -5.20 1.05
N TRP A 443 9.33 -4.21 0.53
CA TRP A 443 10.00 -3.18 1.32
C TRP A 443 8.99 -2.24 2.03
N PHE A 444 7.84 -2.03 1.41
CA PHE A 444 6.91 -0.95 1.75
C PHE A 444 5.67 -1.42 2.53
N LYS A 445 5.46 -2.73 2.61
CA LYS A 445 4.41 -3.38 3.39
C LYS A 445 5.04 -4.35 4.39
N ALA A 446 4.23 -4.99 5.24
CA ALA A 446 4.78 -5.95 6.18
C ALA A 446 5.46 -7.12 5.45
N ASN A 447 6.77 -7.29 5.67
CA ASN A 447 7.53 -8.45 5.22
C ASN A 447 7.97 -9.28 6.44
N THR A 448 6.97 -9.77 7.18
CA THR A 448 7.12 -10.53 8.42
C THR A 448 6.64 -11.96 8.20
N ALA A 449 7.47 -12.94 8.58
CA ALA A 449 7.18 -14.37 8.60
C ALA A 449 6.57 -14.89 7.29
N ARG A 450 7.08 -14.40 6.16
CA ARG A 450 6.59 -14.71 4.81
C ARG A 450 6.56 -16.20 4.52
N ILE A 451 7.47 -16.97 5.15
CA ILE A 451 7.50 -18.42 5.04
C ILE A 451 6.16 -19.10 5.41
N ILE A 452 5.35 -18.48 6.27
CA ILE A 452 4.01 -18.98 6.63
C ILE A 452 3.08 -18.94 5.42
N ASP A 453 3.01 -17.81 4.72
CA ASP A 453 2.21 -17.65 3.50
C ASP A 453 2.65 -18.64 2.41
N ILE A 454 3.97 -18.85 2.27
CA ILE A 454 4.55 -19.82 1.33
C ILE A 454 4.12 -21.24 1.68
N ALA A 455 4.32 -21.68 2.92
CA ALA A 455 3.98 -23.03 3.36
C ALA A 455 2.48 -23.33 3.30
N ILE A 456 1.63 -22.36 3.66
CA ILE A 456 0.17 -22.49 3.52
C ILE A 456 -0.21 -22.66 2.05
N THR A 457 0.31 -21.81 1.16
CA THR A 457 0.00 -21.87 -0.27
C THR A 457 0.45 -23.18 -0.90
N ASP A 458 1.70 -23.60 -0.61
CA ASP A 458 2.26 -24.85 -1.11
C ASP A 458 1.48 -26.08 -0.63
N TYR A 459 1.05 -26.10 0.63
CA TYR A 459 0.22 -27.18 1.16
C TYR A 459 -1.17 -27.20 0.50
N LEU A 460 -1.82 -26.04 0.39
CA LEU A 460 -3.17 -25.95 -0.17
C LEU A 460 -3.19 -26.44 -1.63
N LEU A 461 -2.27 -25.96 -2.45
CA LEU A 461 -2.22 -26.23 -3.89
C LEU A 461 -1.54 -27.55 -4.25
N PHE A 462 -0.43 -27.89 -3.58
CA PHE A 462 0.44 -28.99 -4.00
C PHE A 462 0.54 -30.12 -2.99
N LYS A 463 -0.14 -30.01 -1.83
CA LYS A 463 -0.05 -30.97 -0.72
C LYS A 463 1.37 -31.22 -0.23
N LYS A 464 2.26 -30.24 -0.43
CA LYS A 464 3.61 -30.24 0.13
C LYS A 464 3.51 -30.10 1.64
N ASP A 465 4.22 -30.96 2.38
CA ASP A 465 4.26 -30.88 3.84
C ASP A 465 4.80 -29.49 4.26
N PRO A 466 4.05 -28.72 5.09
CA PRO A 466 4.53 -27.44 5.59
C PRO A 466 5.93 -27.52 6.21
N LYS A 467 6.25 -28.62 6.91
CA LYS A 467 7.57 -28.83 7.50
C LYS A 467 8.66 -28.90 6.43
N GLN A 468 8.39 -29.55 5.30
CA GLN A 468 9.33 -29.62 4.19
C GLN A 468 9.58 -28.24 3.60
N THR A 469 8.53 -27.44 3.37
CA THR A 469 8.68 -26.05 2.92
C THR A 469 9.52 -25.21 3.90
N LEU A 470 9.31 -25.37 5.21
CA LEU A 470 10.11 -24.69 6.23
C LEU A 470 11.59 -25.12 6.23
N ILE A 471 11.93 -26.35 5.87
CA ILE A 471 13.33 -26.83 5.89
C ILE A 471 14.07 -26.41 4.61
N GLU A 472 13.43 -26.55 3.45
CA GLU A 472 14.04 -26.26 2.14
C GLU A 472 14.38 -24.78 1.93
N ASN A 473 13.80 -23.90 2.75
CA ASN A 473 13.97 -22.45 2.63
C ASN A 473 14.93 -21.85 3.67
N LEU A 474 15.58 -22.67 4.50
CA LEU A 474 16.46 -22.22 5.58
C LEU A 474 17.67 -21.40 5.12
N ASP A 475 18.08 -21.50 3.85
CA ASP A 475 19.13 -20.67 3.27
C ASP A 475 18.67 -19.23 2.96
N ASN A 476 17.41 -18.89 3.25
CA ASN A 476 16.84 -17.56 3.00
C ASN A 476 16.20 -16.94 4.26
N PRO A 477 17.00 -16.38 5.18
CA PRO A 477 16.54 -15.86 6.47
C PRO A 477 15.45 -14.78 6.38
N ILE A 478 15.41 -13.97 5.31
CA ILE A 478 14.40 -12.91 5.15
C ILE A 478 12.96 -13.46 5.16
N LEU A 479 12.76 -14.74 4.79
CA LEU A 479 11.45 -15.39 4.81
C LEU A 479 10.92 -15.59 6.24
N TYR A 480 11.83 -15.69 7.21
CA TYR A 480 11.52 -16.05 8.59
C TYR A 480 11.41 -14.83 9.50
N GLN A 481 11.98 -13.69 9.11
CA GLN A 481 12.08 -12.52 9.99
C GLN A 481 10.72 -12.02 10.50
N TYR A 482 10.67 -11.55 11.73
CA TYR A 482 9.56 -10.71 12.22
C TYR A 482 10.07 -9.30 12.44
N ILE A 483 9.39 -8.31 11.84
CA ILE A 483 9.65 -6.89 12.09
C ILE A 483 8.69 -6.37 13.16
N LEU A 484 9.21 -6.22 14.38
CA LEU A 484 8.48 -5.69 15.53
C LEU A 484 8.59 -4.16 15.58
N GLN A 485 7.52 -3.48 15.97
CA GLN A 485 7.49 -2.02 16.08
C GLN A 485 6.73 -1.55 17.32
N ALA A 486 7.43 -0.86 18.24
CA ALA A 486 6.83 -0.10 19.32
C ALA A 486 6.54 1.34 18.86
N SER A 487 5.26 1.68 18.72
CA SER A 487 4.87 3.06 18.35
C SER A 487 5.26 4.06 19.44
N ARG A 488 5.26 5.36 19.11
CA ARG A 488 5.53 6.45 20.05
C ARG A 488 4.55 6.54 21.23
N LYS A 489 3.45 5.77 21.21
CA LYS A 489 2.53 5.62 22.37
C LYS A 489 3.10 4.75 23.48
N PHE A 490 4.21 4.06 23.22
CA PHE A 490 4.94 3.22 24.16
C PHE A 490 6.27 3.89 24.53
N ALA A 491 6.71 3.68 25.76
CA ALA A 491 8.00 4.12 26.26
C ALA A 491 9.14 3.55 25.40
N GLY A 492 9.03 2.27 25.02
CA GLY A 492 10.02 1.59 24.20
C GLY A 492 9.76 0.09 24.08
N THR A 493 10.76 -0.62 23.60
CA THR A 493 10.80 -2.09 23.55
C THR A 493 11.78 -2.58 24.59
N PHE A 494 11.38 -3.55 25.41
CA PHE A 494 12.19 -4.07 26.50
C PHE A 494 12.15 -5.59 26.52
N ASP A 495 13.18 -6.23 27.08
CA ASP A 495 13.13 -7.67 27.39
C ASP A 495 12.63 -7.94 28.82
N GLN A 496 12.60 -9.23 29.20
CA GLN A 496 12.19 -9.69 30.51
C GLN A 496 13.11 -9.26 31.67
N HIS A 497 14.29 -8.68 31.37
CA HIS A 497 15.27 -8.19 32.33
C HIS A 497 15.35 -6.65 32.34
N ASP A 498 14.33 -5.98 31.81
CA ASP A 498 14.26 -4.51 31.69
C ASP A 498 15.35 -3.88 30.82
N LYS A 499 16.08 -4.67 30.02
CA LYS A 499 17.02 -4.11 29.04
C LYS A 499 16.24 -3.51 27.88
N GLU A 500 16.58 -2.27 27.53
CA GLU A 500 15.99 -1.55 26.41
C GLU A 500 16.58 -2.01 25.07
N TYR A 501 15.72 -2.07 24.06
CA TYR A 501 16.05 -2.34 22.67
C TYR A 501 15.53 -1.19 21.80
N GLN A 502 15.93 -1.19 20.52
CA GLN A 502 15.41 -0.27 19.53
C GLN A 502 13.87 -0.29 19.48
N ARG A 503 13.24 0.76 18.94
CA ARG A 503 11.78 0.75 18.77
C ARG A 503 11.34 -0.22 17.69
N ILE A 504 12.16 -0.38 16.65
CA ILE A 504 11.97 -1.36 15.60
C ILE A 504 13.04 -2.44 15.72
N ASN A 505 12.62 -3.70 15.75
CA ASN A 505 13.55 -4.82 15.86
C ASN A 505 13.17 -5.91 14.87
N ARG A 506 14.19 -6.49 14.25
CA ARG A 506 14.08 -7.78 13.58
C ARG A 506 14.32 -8.88 14.60
N ILE A 507 13.42 -9.85 14.64
CA ILE A 507 13.58 -11.06 15.44
C ILE A 507 13.37 -12.32 14.62
N PHE A 508 13.97 -13.40 15.10
CA PHE A 508 13.67 -14.78 14.72
C PHE A 508 13.20 -15.55 15.96
N PRO A 509 12.19 -16.43 15.87
CA PRO A 509 11.92 -17.44 16.88
C PRO A 509 13.15 -18.31 17.12
N ALA A 510 13.49 -18.54 18.38
CA ALA A 510 14.72 -19.23 18.77
C ALA A 510 14.45 -20.48 19.62
N LYS A 511 15.22 -21.56 19.40
CA LYS A 511 15.09 -22.83 20.13
C LYS A 511 15.56 -22.76 21.58
N LYS A 512 16.58 -21.95 21.86
CA LYS A 512 17.18 -21.80 23.20
C LYS A 512 16.53 -20.65 23.95
N GLU A 513 16.57 -20.71 25.29
CA GLU A 513 16.20 -19.57 26.12
C GLU A 513 16.97 -18.33 25.66
N SER A 514 16.21 -17.31 25.29
CA SER A 514 16.69 -16.07 24.72
C SER A 514 15.84 -14.92 25.28
N VAL A 515 15.70 -13.83 24.53
CA VAL A 515 14.96 -12.66 25.01
C VAL A 515 13.49 -12.74 24.61
N THR A 516 12.61 -12.17 25.42
CA THR A 516 11.20 -11.97 25.11
C THR A 516 10.96 -10.48 25.02
N LEU A 517 10.87 -9.94 23.80
CA LEU A 517 10.60 -8.52 23.62
C LEU A 517 9.13 -8.18 23.90
N VAL A 518 8.91 -7.12 24.67
CA VAL A 518 7.60 -6.56 25.01
C VAL A 518 7.57 -5.05 24.78
N LYS A 519 6.38 -4.51 24.53
CA LYS A 519 6.15 -3.06 24.51
C LYS A 519 5.88 -2.57 25.92
N ARG A 520 6.63 -1.57 26.38
CA ARG A 520 6.38 -0.90 27.66
C ARG A 520 5.49 0.32 27.45
N ARG A 521 4.35 0.36 28.12
CA ARG A 521 3.45 1.52 28.15
C ARG A 521 4.05 2.65 28.99
N LEU A 522 3.57 3.87 28.79
CA LEU A 522 4.03 5.05 29.53
C LEU A 522 3.74 4.97 31.04
N ASP A 523 2.74 4.16 31.45
CA ASP A 523 2.40 3.88 32.85
C ASP A 523 3.26 2.76 33.48
N GLY A 524 4.26 2.24 32.75
CA GLY A 524 5.12 1.13 33.18
C GLY A 524 4.57 -0.26 32.89
N GLY A 525 3.31 -0.41 32.47
CA GLY A 525 2.74 -1.71 32.14
C GLY A 525 3.31 -2.31 30.86
N VAL A 526 3.33 -3.64 30.76
CA VAL A 526 3.87 -4.36 29.59
C VAL A 526 2.77 -4.94 28.72
N THR A 527 3.03 -5.05 27.41
CA THR A 527 2.12 -5.68 26.44
C THR A 527 2.93 -6.42 25.39
N LYS A 528 2.57 -7.68 25.13
CA LYS A 528 3.25 -8.50 24.11
C LYS A 528 3.02 -7.95 22.69
N PHE A 529 3.97 -8.24 21.80
CA PHE A 529 3.71 -8.11 20.38
C PHE A 529 2.74 -9.23 19.95
N PRO A 530 1.76 -8.97 19.07
CA PRO A 530 0.84 -10.01 18.58
C PRO A 530 1.59 -11.08 17.78
N ASN A 531 1.21 -12.36 17.95
CA ASN A 531 1.71 -13.49 17.17
C ASN A 531 3.23 -13.64 17.13
N THR A 532 3.93 -13.24 18.20
CA THR A 532 5.38 -13.41 18.34
C THR A 532 5.72 -14.59 19.25
N PRO A 533 6.86 -15.26 19.04
CA PRO A 533 7.31 -16.36 19.89
C PRO A 533 7.64 -15.86 21.30
N GLN A 534 7.74 -16.78 22.25
CA GLN A 534 8.26 -16.45 23.58
C GLN A 534 9.78 -16.20 23.55
N ASN A 535 10.53 -17.10 22.91
CA ASN A 535 11.98 -17.00 22.76
C ASN A 535 12.33 -16.33 21.43
N MET A 536 13.01 -15.19 21.49
CA MET A 536 13.38 -14.38 20.35
C MET A 536 14.90 -14.20 20.27
N TRP A 537 15.45 -14.42 19.08
CA TRP A 537 16.77 -13.95 18.69
C TRP A 537 16.64 -12.62 17.96
N VAL A 538 17.14 -11.55 18.58
CA VAL A 538 17.16 -10.20 17.99
C VAL A 538 18.37 -10.08 17.07
N PHE A 539 18.15 -9.69 15.81
CA PHE A 539 19.21 -9.51 14.82
C PHE A 539 18.91 -8.28 13.94
N ASN A 540 19.43 -7.13 14.35
CA ASN A 540 19.21 -5.85 13.65
C ASN A 540 20.32 -5.49 12.65
N ASP A 541 21.34 -6.35 12.45
CA ASP A 541 22.37 -6.13 11.42
C ASP A 541 21.81 -6.48 10.02
N ASP A 542 22.58 -6.22 8.97
CA ASP A 542 22.25 -6.66 7.61
C ASP A 542 22.18 -8.20 7.55
N LEU A 543 21.15 -8.74 6.91
CA LEU A 543 20.99 -10.19 6.76
C LEU A 543 22.13 -10.82 5.95
N GLU A 544 22.84 -10.03 5.14
CA GLU A 544 24.06 -10.51 4.47
C GLU A 544 25.18 -10.86 5.47
N ASN A 545 25.16 -10.28 6.68
CA ASN A 545 26.12 -10.57 7.75
C ASN A 545 25.69 -11.73 8.65
N LEU A 546 24.50 -12.30 8.43
CA LEU A 546 23.98 -13.39 9.24
C LEU A 546 24.67 -14.71 8.89
N ASP A 547 25.30 -15.36 9.88
CA ASP A 547 25.82 -16.71 9.69
C ASP A 547 24.65 -17.70 9.48
N ILE A 548 24.58 -18.27 8.27
CA ILE A 548 23.49 -19.14 7.85
C ILE A 548 23.46 -20.45 8.65
N GLU A 549 24.62 -20.98 9.07
CA GLU A 549 24.67 -22.22 9.86
C GLU A 549 24.25 -21.97 11.30
N ASP A 550 24.66 -20.87 11.91
CA ASP A 550 24.13 -20.46 13.22
C ASP A 550 22.62 -20.21 13.14
N PHE A 551 22.14 -19.57 12.08
CA PHE A 551 20.72 -19.36 11.84
C PHE A 551 19.92 -20.67 11.79
N LYS A 552 20.36 -21.63 10.96
CA LYS A 552 19.75 -22.97 10.86
C LYS A 552 19.71 -23.70 12.20
N ASN A 553 20.79 -23.59 12.97
CA ASN A 553 20.90 -24.26 14.25
C ASN A 553 19.98 -23.62 15.31
N ASN A 554 19.85 -22.29 15.31
CA ASN A 554 19.13 -21.56 16.35
C ASN A 554 17.63 -21.37 16.10
N ILE A 555 17.19 -21.29 14.84
CA ILE A 555 15.79 -20.97 14.50
C ILE A 555 14.80 -22.04 15.01
N ASP A 556 13.73 -21.60 15.66
CA ASP A 556 12.62 -22.45 16.08
C ASP A 556 11.56 -22.58 14.97
N LEU A 557 11.65 -23.67 14.21
CA LEU A 557 10.69 -23.99 13.15
C LEU A 557 9.30 -24.39 13.69
N ASN A 558 9.19 -24.87 14.93
CA ASN A 558 7.91 -25.30 15.48
C ASN A 558 6.98 -24.11 15.66
N HIS A 559 7.50 -22.93 16.03
CA HIS A 559 6.71 -21.71 16.10
C HIS A 559 5.95 -21.41 14.79
N TYR A 560 6.64 -21.50 13.66
CA TYR A 560 6.01 -21.28 12.35
C TYR A 560 5.02 -22.39 12.01
N LEU A 561 5.40 -23.64 12.27
CA LEU A 561 4.57 -24.80 11.98
C LEU A 561 3.25 -24.77 12.76
N GLU A 562 3.27 -24.36 14.03
CA GLU A 562 2.07 -24.19 14.85
C GLU A 562 1.12 -23.14 14.26
N ILE A 563 1.65 -22.00 13.81
CA ILE A 563 0.83 -20.95 13.16
C ILE A 563 0.25 -21.48 11.84
N ILE A 564 1.05 -22.19 11.05
CA ILE A 564 0.60 -22.77 9.78
C ILE A 564 -0.52 -23.78 10.03
N ILE A 565 -0.34 -24.71 10.97
CA ILE A 565 -1.35 -25.73 11.32
C ILE A 565 -2.60 -25.06 11.88
N ASP A 566 -2.48 -24.05 12.74
CA ASP A 566 -3.63 -23.31 13.28
C ASP A 566 -4.44 -22.66 12.16
N LYS A 567 -3.77 -21.96 11.24
CA LYS A 567 -4.41 -21.35 10.08
C LYS A 567 -5.05 -22.38 9.15
N LEU A 568 -4.37 -23.49 8.85
CA LEU A 568 -4.90 -24.54 7.99
C LEU A 568 -6.09 -25.28 8.63
N THR A 569 -6.07 -25.47 9.95
CA THR A 569 -7.13 -26.16 10.71
C THR A 569 -8.34 -25.26 10.93
N LYS A 570 -8.15 -24.11 11.58
CA LYS A 570 -9.25 -23.22 12.00
C LYS A 570 -9.68 -22.23 10.93
N GLY A 571 -8.76 -21.85 10.05
CA GLY A 571 -9.02 -20.88 8.98
C GLY A 571 -9.50 -21.55 7.70
N TRP A 572 -8.68 -22.46 7.15
CA TRP A 572 -8.93 -23.08 5.85
C TRP A 572 -9.72 -24.39 5.92
N ASN A 573 -9.89 -24.98 7.11
CA ASN A 573 -10.50 -26.31 7.30
C ASN A 573 -9.87 -27.39 6.39
N ALA A 574 -8.55 -27.31 6.18
CA ALA A 574 -7.81 -28.12 5.22
C ALA A 574 -6.81 -29.09 5.89
N TRP A 575 -6.74 -29.08 7.22
CA TRP A 575 -5.87 -29.93 8.02
C TRP A 575 -6.70 -30.77 8.99
N SER A 576 -6.59 -32.09 8.88
CA SER A 576 -7.12 -33.05 9.84
C SER A 576 -5.94 -33.83 10.42
N SER A 577 -5.80 -33.77 11.75
CA SER A 577 -4.75 -34.44 12.53
C SER A 577 -4.61 -35.92 12.23
#